data_AF-A0A0L0VS12-F1
#
_entry.id   AF-A0A0L0VS12-F1
#
_cell.length_a   1.000
_cell.length_b   1.000
_cell.length_c   1.000
_cell.angle_alpha   90.00
_cell.angle_beta   90.00
_cell.angle_gamma   90.00
#
_symmetry.space_group_name_H-M   'P 1'
#
loop_
_entity.id
_entity.type
_entity.pdbx_description
1 polymer ?
#
loop_
_entity_poly.entity_id
_entity_poly.type
_entity_poly.pdbx_seq_one_letter_code
_entity_poly.pdbx_strand_id
1 'polypeptide(L)'
;MILFLEAITLNGSSNTPQKPSLEPKFSVKICEAVKKAWFHGKDMKKSPPIIFNLPATVEVSTPNSPFHQNPIEYFSQSISDREYCHISLHTHNDCGTGVAATELGSMAGGDCVEGCLFGNGERTGNVDLVTVALNMYSHGLL
;
A
#
# COMPACT_ATOMS: atom_id res chain seq x y z
N MET A 1 -11.48 5.33 -11.33
CA MET A 1 -11.91 5.99 -10.09
C MET A 1 -11.22 5.25 -8.95
N ILE A 2 -10.32 5.94 -8.23
CA ILE A 2 -9.57 5.37 -7.11
C ILE A 2 -10.54 5.30 -5.92
N LEU A 3 -10.74 4.11 -5.35
CA LEU A 3 -11.41 3.99 -4.06
C LEU A 3 -10.33 4.16 -2.99
N PHE A 4 -10.31 5.34 -2.37
CA PHE A 4 -9.58 5.54 -1.13
C PHE A 4 -10.30 4.78 -0.03
N LEU A 5 -10.04 3.49 0.04
CA LEU A 5 -10.21 2.76 1.27
C LEU A 5 -8.91 2.99 2.04
N GLU A 6 -8.93 3.83 3.08
CA GLU A 6 -7.89 3.85 4.11
C GLU A 6 -7.93 2.52 4.89
N ALA A 7 -7.76 1.41 4.17
CA ALA A 7 -8.07 0.08 4.66
C ALA A 7 -6.87 -0.56 5.33
N ILE A 8 -5.66 -0.10 5.04
CA ILE A 8 -4.46 -0.64 5.66
C ILE A 8 -3.67 0.53 6.18
N THR A 9 -3.90 0.89 7.45
CA THR A 9 -2.85 1.55 8.20
C THR A 9 -1.74 0.52 8.37
N LEU A 10 -0.65 0.69 7.64
CA LEU A 10 0.56 -0.07 7.87
C LEU A 10 1.03 0.25 9.29
N ASN A 11 0.74 -0.67 10.22
CA ASN A 11 1.32 -0.80 11.55
C ASN A 11 0.71 0.05 12.69
N GLY A 12 0.36 -0.66 13.75
CA GLY A 12 0.03 -0.15 15.09
C GLY A 12 -0.34 -1.35 15.94
N SER A 13 0.66 -1.91 16.62
CA SER A 13 0.43 -2.94 17.63
C SER A 13 -0.66 -2.47 18.60
N SER A 14 -1.58 -3.36 18.95
CA SER A 14 -2.67 -3.16 19.90
C SER A 14 -2.24 -2.79 21.33
N ASN A 15 -0.93 -2.56 21.56
CA ASN A 15 -0.36 -2.27 22.88
C ASN A 15 0.24 -0.84 23.02
N THR A 16 0.14 0.02 22.00
CA THR A 16 0.53 1.44 22.10
C THR A 16 -0.70 2.36 21.94
N PRO A 17 -0.89 3.38 22.80
CA PRO A 17 -2.10 4.22 22.81
C PRO A 17 -2.19 5.24 21.67
N GLN A 18 -1.61 4.96 20.49
CA GLN A 18 -1.67 5.84 19.33
C GLN A 18 -2.24 5.09 18.12
N LYS A 19 -3.49 5.45 17.78
CA LYS A 19 -4.30 5.12 16.58
C LYS A 19 -4.53 3.61 16.34
N PRO A 20 -5.78 3.14 16.22
CA PRO A 20 -6.04 1.74 15.89
C PRO A 20 -5.49 1.45 14.49
N SER A 21 -4.43 0.65 14.39
CA SER A 21 -4.07 0.08 13.10
C SER A 21 -5.05 -1.02 12.74
N LEU A 22 -5.32 -1.14 11.45
CA LEU A 22 -6.19 -2.18 10.94
C LEU A 22 -5.38 -3.47 10.75
N GLU A 23 -5.81 -4.57 11.37
CA GLU A 23 -5.15 -5.86 11.14
C GLU A 23 -5.24 -6.25 9.66
N PRO A 24 -4.16 -6.80 9.04
CA PRO A 24 -4.18 -7.17 7.62
C PRO A 24 -5.35 -8.08 7.22
N LYS A 25 -5.72 -9.03 8.09
CA LYS A 25 -6.90 -9.91 7.90
C LYS A 25 -8.21 -9.15 7.80
N PHE A 26 -8.42 -8.18 8.69
CA PHE A 26 -9.64 -7.37 8.68
C PHE A 26 -9.68 -6.47 7.45
N SER A 27 -8.52 -5.94 7.05
CA SER A 27 -8.35 -5.15 5.84
C SER A 27 -8.77 -5.91 4.58
N VAL A 28 -8.28 -7.14 4.39
CA VAL A 28 -8.68 -8.01 3.28
C VAL A 28 -10.20 -8.23 3.30
N LYS A 29 -10.79 -8.55 4.46
CA LYS A 29 -12.24 -8.76 4.59
C LYS A 29 -13.06 -7.55 4.15
N ILE A 30 -12.62 -6.34 4.50
CA ILE A 30 -13.30 -5.11 4.12
C ILE A 30 -13.12 -4.84 2.62
N CYS A 31 -11.90 -4.99 2.08
CA CYS A 31 -11.64 -4.83 0.65
C CYS A 31 -12.42 -5.83 -0.20
N GLU A 32 -12.62 -7.07 0.26
CA GLU A 32 -13.48 -8.05 -0.39
C GLU A 32 -14.95 -7.59 -0.46
N ALA A 33 -15.48 -7.06 0.65
CA ALA A 33 -16.83 -6.53 0.68
C ALA A 33 -17.00 -5.34 -0.28
N VAL A 34 -16.00 -4.46 -0.35
CA VAL A 34 -15.98 -3.32 -1.27
C VAL A 34 -15.87 -3.77 -2.71
N LYS A 35 -14.98 -4.71 -3.03
CA LYS A 35 -14.85 -5.30 -4.37
C LYS A 35 -16.17 -5.91 -4.85
N LYS A 36 -16.83 -6.68 -3.98
CA LYS A 36 -18.14 -7.28 -4.26
C LYS A 36 -19.20 -6.22 -4.57
N ALA A 37 -19.22 -5.13 -3.82
CA ALA A 37 -20.12 -4.01 -4.07
C ALA A 37 -19.77 -3.26 -5.37
N TRP A 38 -18.48 -3.06 -5.64
CA TRP A 38 -17.97 -2.33 -6.81
C TRP A 38 -18.35 -2.97 -8.14
N PHE A 39 -18.20 -4.30 -8.22
CA PHE A 39 -18.52 -5.10 -9.40
C PHE A 39 -19.96 -5.64 -9.39
N HIS A 40 -20.80 -5.23 -8.43
CA HIS A 40 -22.19 -5.65 -8.41
C HIS A 40 -22.90 -5.24 -9.72
N GLY A 41 -23.46 -6.23 -10.42
CA GLY A 41 -24.15 -6.03 -11.70
C GLY A 41 -23.22 -5.69 -12.88
N LYS A 42 -21.89 -5.80 -12.73
CA LYS A 42 -20.90 -5.54 -13.79
C LYS A 42 -20.14 -6.81 -14.14
N ASP A 43 -19.74 -6.92 -15.40
CA ASP A 43 -18.74 -7.91 -15.82
C ASP A 43 -17.35 -7.40 -15.42
N MET A 44 -16.71 -8.09 -14.48
CA MET A 44 -15.39 -7.74 -13.96
C MET A 44 -14.33 -7.72 -15.07
N LYS A 45 -14.43 -8.60 -16.08
CA LYS A 45 -13.48 -8.68 -17.20
C LYS A 45 -13.54 -7.49 -18.15
N LYS A 46 -14.66 -6.77 -18.17
CA LYS A 46 -14.89 -5.60 -19.02
C LYS A 46 -14.82 -4.30 -18.24
N SER A 47 -14.55 -4.38 -16.94
CA SER A 47 -14.48 -3.23 -16.05
C SER A 47 -13.01 -2.89 -15.79
N PRO A 48 -12.67 -1.60 -15.57
CA PRO A 48 -11.35 -1.25 -15.11
C PRO A 48 -11.08 -1.87 -13.72
N PRO A 49 -9.83 -2.22 -13.41
CA PRO A 49 -9.48 -2.80 -12.13
C PRO A 49 -9.80 -1.81 -10.99
N ILE A 50 -10.18 -2.36 -9.84
CA ILE A 50 -10.35 -1.58 -8.60
C ILE A 50 -8.97 -1.27 -8.03
N ILE A 51 -8.73 -0.01 -7.64
CA ILE A 51 -7.48 0.37 -6.98
C ILE A 51 -7.71 0.36 -5.48
N PHE A 52 -6.94 -0.46 -4.76
CA PHE A 52 -6.86 -0.46 -3.30
C PHE A 52 -5.59 0.25 -2.87
N ASN A 53 -5.74 1.43 -2.28
CA ASN A 53 -4.63 2.18 -1.72
C ASN A 53 -4.33 1.72 -0.29
N LEU A 54 -3.08 1.36 0.00
CA LEU A 54 -2.65 0.79 1.28
C LEU A 54 -1.63 1.74 1.96
N PRO A 55 -2.11 2.80 2.65
CA PRO A 55 -1.23 3.86 3.13
C PRO A 55 -0.50 3.53 4.45
N ALA A 56 0.81 3.77 4.50
CA ALA A 56 1.53 3.97 5.76
C ALA A 56 1.30 5.40 6.24
N THR A 57 0.11 5.71 6.76
CA THR A 57 -0.24 7.08 7.20
C THR A 57 0.70 7.61 8.28
N VAL A 58 1.30 6.72 9.07
CA VAL A 58 2.46 6.97 9.92
C VAL A 58 3.41 5.78 9.77
N GLU A 59 4.66 6.03 9.44
CA GLU A 59 5.68 4.98 9.43
C GLU A 59 6.13 4.71 10.89
N VAL A 60 5.90 3.48 11.40
CA VAL A 60 6.16 3.14 12.82
C VAL A 60 7.10 1.94 13.02
N SER A 61 7.64 1.36 11.95
CA SER A 61 8.57 0.22 12.02
C SER A 61 9.52 0.20 10.83
N THR A 62 10.57 -0.61 10.92
CA THR A 62 11.48 -0.82 9.80
C THR A 62 10.75 -1.51 8.64
N PRO A 63 11.12 -1.21 7.38
CA PRO A 63 10.40 -1.69 6.20
C PRO A 63 10.51 -3.21 5.99
N ASN A 64 11.44 -3.87 6.68
CA ASN A 64 11.67 -5.31 6.65
C ASN A 64 11.35 -6.02 7.99
N SER A 65 10.65 -5.36 8.92
CA SER A 65 10.47 -5.85 10.29
C SER A 65 9.94 -7.30 10.33
N PRO A 66 10.71 -8.29 10.86
CA PRO A 66 10.33 -9.70 10.85
C PRO A 66 9.19 -10.04 11.83
N PHE A 67 8.88 -9.15 12.77
CA PHE A 67 7.76 -9.29 13.70
C PHE A 67 6.39 -8.98 13.07
N HIS A 68 6.39 -8.51 11.81
CA HIS A 68 5.21 -8.08 11.08
C HIS A 68 5.29 -8.73 9.70
N GLN A 69 4.40 -9.67 9.39
CA GLN A 69 4.26 -10.17 8.02
C GLN A 69 4.13 -8.98 7.09
N ASN A 70 4.84 -8.96 5.95
CA ASN A 70 4.75 -7.86 5.00
C ASN A 70 3.27 -7.70 4.61
N PRO A 71 2.59 -6.63 5.07
CA PRO A 71 1.14 -6.51 4.93
C PRO A 71 0.72 -6.35 3.47
N ILE A 72 1.60 -5.81 2.62
CA ILE A 72 1.38 -5.73 1.18
C ILE A 72 1.39 -7.14 0.57
N GLU A 73 2.39 -7.95 0.91
CA GLU A 73 2.50 -9.33 0.43
C GLU A 73 1.29 -10.15 0.88
N TYR A 74 0.94 -10.05 2.17
CA TYR A 74 -0.22 -10.73 2.73
C TYR A 74 -1.51 -10.32 2.01
N PHE A 75 -1.72 -9.02 1.80
CA PHE A 75 -2.90 -8.52 1.10
C PHE A 75 -2.95 -9.01 -0.35
N SER A 76 -1.82 -8.91 -1.07
CA SER A 76 -1.70 -9.34 -2.47
C SER A 76 -1.98 -10.82 -2.65
N GLN A 77 -1.52 -11.67 -1.72
CA GLN A 77 -1.77 -13.11 -1.74
C GLN A 77 -3.17 -13.51 -1.25
N SER A 78 -3.81 -12.67 -0.43
CA SER A 78 -5.09 -13.00 0.22
C SER A 78 -6.32 -12.46 -0.49
N ILE A 79 -6.20 -11.34 -1.22
CA ILE A 79 -7.33 -10.77 -1.97
C ILE A 79 -7.66 -11.66 -3.18
N SER A 80 -8.92 -12.06 -3.29
CA SER A 80 -9.38 -12.85 -4.44
C SER A 80 -9.48 -12.01 -5.71
N ASP A 81 -9.51 -12.65 -6.88
CA ASP A 81 -9.61 -11.99 -8.19
C ASP A 81 -8.52 -10.91 -8.37
N ARG A 82 -7.29 -11.23 -7.93
CA ARG A 82 -6.15 -10.30 -7.81
C ARG A 82 -5.84 -9.59 -9.12
N GLU A 83 -6.06 -10.21 -10.28
CA GLU A 83 -5.84 -9.62 -11.60
C GLU A 83 -6.78 -8.43 -11.92
N TYR A 84 -7.89 -8.28 -11.19
CA TYR A 84 -8.81 -7.15 -11.31
C TYR A 84 -8.65 -6.13 -10.17
N CYS A 85 -7.62 -6.30 -9.35
CA CYS A 85 -7.27 -5.41 -8.26
C CYS A 85 -5.90 -4.79 -8.54
N HIS A 86 -5.77 -3.48 -8.37
CA HIS A 86 -4.48 -2.78 -8.37
C HIS A 86 -4.16 -2.34 -6.94
N ILE A 87 -2.99 -2.73 -6.45
CA ILE A 87 -2.51 -2.36 -5.12
C ILE A 87 -1.66 -1.09 -5.25
N SER A 88 -2.12 0.01 -4.66
CA SER A 88 -1.38 1.27 -4.60
C SER A 88 -0.65 1.38 -3.27
N LEU A 89 0.65 1.69 -3.33
CA LEU A 89 1.53 1.94 -2.20
C LEU A 89 1.58 3.43 -1.93
N HIS A 90 1.31 3.85 -0.70
CA HIS A 90 1.38 5.24 -0.28
C HIS A 90 2.15 5.31 1.03
N THR A 91 3.46 5.47 0.97
CA THR A 91 4.31 5.50 2.17
C THR A 91 4.68 6.93 2.56
N HIS A 92 4.54 7.22 3.85
CA HIS A 92 5.15 8.39 4.47
C HIS A 92 6.56 8.05 4.94
N ASN A 93 7.32 9.06 5.35
CA ASN A 93 8.73 8.95 5.69
C ASN A 93 9.02 9.18 7.18
N ASP A 94 8.08 8.90 8.09
CA ASP A 94 8.19 9.24 9.53
C ASP A 94 9.38 8.56 10.23
N CYS A 95 9.80 7.36 9.79
CA CYS A 95 11.02 6.67 10.25
C CYS A 95 12.21 6.85 9.29
N GLY A 96 12.08 7.70 8.27
CA GLY A 96 13.12 7.93 7.26
C GLY A 96 13.31 6.78 6.28
N THR A 97 12.35 5.84 6.19
CA THR A 97 12.46 4.65 5.34
C THR A 97 11.39 4.55 4.27
N GLY A 98 10.70 5.65 3.93
CA GLY A 98 9.58 5.65 2.98
C GLY A 98 9.92 5.13 1.58
N VAL A 99 11.13 5.40 1.09
CA VAL A 99 11.65 4.86 -0.19
C VAL A 99 11.86 3.34 -0.10
N ALA A 100 12.55 2.87 0.96
CA ALA A 100 12.78 1.44 1.17
C ALA A 100 11.48 0.67 1.37
N ALA A 101 10.52 1.25 2.10
CA ALA A 101 9.17 0.68 2.27
C ALA A 101 8.43 0.55 0.94
N THR A 102 8.55 1.55 0.06
CA THR A 102 7.96 1.51 -1.28
C THR A 102 8.60 0.41 -2.13
N GLU A 103 9.92 0.33 -2.20
CA GLU A 103 10.63 -0.67 -3.01
C GLU A 103 10.31 -2.11 -2.56
N LEU A 104 10.35 -2.37 -1.25
CA LEU A 104 9.96 -3.67 -0.70
C LEU A 104 8.46 -3.96 -0.90
N GLY A 105 7.61 -2.94 -0.82
CA GLY A 105 6.18 -3.05 -1.14
C GLY A 105 5.94 -3.40 -2.61
N SER A 106 6.71 -2.83 -3.54
CA SER A 106 6.64 -3.16 -4.96
C SER A 106 7.04 -4.62 -5.20
N MET A 107 8.11 -5.09 -4.57
CA MET A 107 8.53 -6.50 -4.63
C MET A 107 7.48 -7.46 -4.02
N ALA A 108 6.74 -6.99 -3.01
CA ALA A 108 5.66 -7.73 -2.37
C ALA A 108 4.36 -7.79 -3.18
N GLY A 109 4.33 -7.17 -4.37
CA GLY A 109 3.19 -7.20 -5.27
C GLY A 109 2.33 -5.93 -5.23
N GLY A 110 2.89 -4.79 -4.88
CA GLY A 110 2.31 -3.48 -5.19
C GLY A 110 2.39 -3.17 -6.69
N ASP A 111 1.33 -2.60 -7.25
CA ASP A 111 1.21 -2.31 -8.69
C ASP A 111 1.41 -0.82 -9.02
N CYS A 112 1.17 0.06 -8.04
CA CYS A 112 1.22 1.51 -8.20
C CYS A 112 1.88 2.16 -6.99
N VAL A 113 2.55 3.29 -7.19
CA VAL A 113 3.17 4.10 -6.13
C VAL A 113 2.57 5.50 -6.16
N GLU A 114 2.01 5.91 -5.03
CA GLU A 114 1.59 7.28 -4.75
C GLU A 114 2.67 7.97 -3.92
N GLY A 115 3.15 9.11 -4.42
CA GLY A 115 4.19 9.89 -3.76
C GLY A 115 4.24 11.31 -4.28
N CYS A 116 5.30 12.04 -3.92
CA CYS A 116 5.52 13.40 -4.41
C CYS A 116 6.94 13.54 -4.96
N LEU A 117 7.11 14.44 -5.94
CA LEU A 117 8.44 14.82 -6.39
C LEU A 117 9.21 15.47 -5.23
N PHE A 118 10.43 15.00 -4.98
CA PHE A 118 11.28 15.44 -3.87
C PHE A 118 10.66 15.24 -2.48
N GLY A 119 9.77 14.25 -2.35
CA GLY A 119 9.26 13.80 -1.05
C GLY A 119 8.36 14.81 -0.32
N ASN A 120 7.75 15.77 -1.02
CA ASN A 120 6.84 16.72 -0.38
C ASN A 120 5.60 16.01 0.23
N GLY A 121 5.06 16.53 1.33
CA GLY A 121 3.89 15.95 1.99
C GLY A 121 3.74 16.44 3.43
N GLU A 122 2.79 15.85 4.16
CA GLU A 122 2.61 16.17 5.58
C GLU A 122 3.80 15.64 6.42
N ARG A 123 4.19 16.39 7.46
CA ARG A 123 5.26 16.04 8.42
C ARG A 123 6.60 15.75 7.73
N THR A 124 7.03 14.48 7.70
CA THR A 124 8.28 14.01 7.08
C THR A 124 8.15 13.79 5.58
N GLY A 125 6.95 13.96 5.03
CA GLY A 125 6.67 13.90 3.60
C GLY A 125 6.22 12.52 3.12
N ASN A 126 5.80 12.50 1.85
CA ASN A 126 5.52 11.27 1.12
C ASN A 126 6.82 10.65 0.58
N VAL A 127 6.75 9.44 0.04
CA VAL A 127 7.85 8.88 -0.74
C VAL A 127 8.26 9.81 -1.89
N ASP A 128 9.57 9.99 -2.05
CA ASP A 128 10.14 10.76 -3.15
C ASP A 128 10.12 9.95 -4.44
N LEU A 129 9.25 10.36 -5.38
CA LEU A 129 9.12 9.73 -6.68
C LEU A 129 10.37 9.89 -7.56
N VAL A 130 11.16 10.95 -7.37
CA VAL A 130 12.41 11.13 -8.12
C VAL A 130 13.42 10.08 -7.69
N THR A 131 13.57 9.87 -6.37
CA THR A 131 14.46 8.85 -5.82
C THR A 131 14.03 7.45 -6.26
N VAL A 132 12.75 7.08 -6.13
CA VAL A 132 12.26 5.74 -6.54
C VAL A 132 12.51 5.50 -8.03
N ALA A 133 12.17 6.47 -8.89
CA ALA A 133 12.37 6.33 -10.33
C ALA A 133 13.86 6.22 -10.71
N LEU A 134 14.73 7.03 -10.10
CA LEU A 134 16.17 6.98 -10.36
C LEU A 134 16.83 5.71 -9.79
N ASN A 135 16.32 5.17 -8.69
CA ASN A 135 16.74 3.86 -8.19
C ASN A 135 16.40 2.76 -9.19
N MET A 136 15.20 2.74 -9.76
CA MET A 136 14.84 1.77 -10.80
C MET A 136 15.69 1.95 -12.07
N TYR A 137 15.88 3.19 -12.53
CA TYR A 137 16.70 3.52 -13.70
C TYR A 137 18.16 3.07 -13.52
N SER A 138 18.76 3.36 -12.36
CA SER A 138 20.15 2.98 -12.07
C SER A 138 20.36 1.47 -12.00
N HIS A 139 19.29 0.69 -11.78
CA HIS A 139 19.29 -0.77 -11.85
C HIS A 139 18.82 -1.32 -13.21
N GLY A 140 18.59 -0.46 -14.21
CA GLY A 140 18.20 -0.85 -15.57
C GLY A 140 16.76 -1.35 -15.71
N LEU A 141 15.86 -0.95 -14.80
CA LEU A 141 14.45 -1.34 -14.79
C LEU A 141 13.53 -0.32 -15.50
N LEU A 142 14.04 0.86 -15.83
CA LEU A 142 13.36 1.93 -16.57
C LEU A 142 14.19 2.38 -17.78
#